data_AF-A0A848THH6-F1
#
_entry.id   AF-A0A848THH6-F1
#
_cell.length_a   1.000
_cell.length_b   1.000
_cell.length_c   1.000
_cell.angle_alpha   90.00
_cell.angle_beta   90.00
_cell.angle_gamma   90.00
#
_symmetry.space_group_name_H-M   'P 1'
#
loop_
_entity.id
_entity.type
_entity.pdbx_description
1 polymer ?
#
loop_
_entity_poly.entity_id
_entity_poly.type
_entity_poly.pdbx_seq_one_letter_code
_entity_poly.pdbx_strand_id
1 'polypeptide(L)'
;MIQRILAASLGCSLLAGTAFADLSAEDVLADQLNLLTGNGGIVARTTGTTPTSRGLTIDGYVLTFTADGADHEVEIGGVEMRELDDGSVRILYPRTLDIRMRSNGDNVEIDEAVFTLRLDDMSHIVSGDPDDIRHDIAFKRAALEDIRMTPSESLPETLDYEVAITDAATMIRLSERDPLRREASFDIGAMI
;
A
#
# COMPACT_ATOMS: atom_id res chain seq x y z
N MET A 1 -37.55 -15.62 -64.49
CA MET A 1 -36.21 -15.04 -64.71
C MET A 1 -35.94 -14.09 -63.55
N ILE A 2 -34.89 -14.38 -62.80
CA ILE A 2 -34.52 -13.86 -61.48
C ILE A 2 -33.80 -12.51 -61.61
N GLN A 3 -34.04 -11.51 -60.75
CA GLN A 3 -33.07 -10.48 -60.31
C GLN A 3 -33.78 -9.35 -59.53
N ARG A 4 -33.29 -8.77 -58.43
CA ARG A 4 -32.21 -9.05 -57.46
C ARG A 4 -32.44 -8.02 -56.34
N ILE A 5 -32.65 -8.47 -55.10
CA ILE A 5 -32.76 -7.61 -53.91
C ILE A 5 -31.33 -7.16 -53.53
N LEU A 6 -31.10 -5.87 -53.33
CA LEU A 6 -29.88 -5.34 -52.71
C LEU A 6 -30.27 -4.56 -51.45
N ALA A 7 -30.21 -5.27 -50.33
CA ALA A 7 -30.22 -4.71 -48.99
C ALA A 7 -28.81 -4.17 -48.68
N ALA A 8 -28.71 -2.89 -48.30
CA ALA A 8 -27.48 -2.30 -47.79
C ALA A 8 -27.67 -2.04 -46.28
N SER A 9 -27.22 -2.99 -45.46
CA SER A 9 -27.12 -2.85 -44.01
C SER A 9 -25.66 -2.55 -43.64
N LEU A 10 -25.33 -1.27 -43.48
CA LEU A 10 -24.10 -0.85 -42.80
C LEU A 10 -24.36 -0.86 -41.28
N GLY A 11 -24.09 -2.00 -40.65
CA GLY A 11 -23.96 -2.09 -39.20
C GLY A 11 -22.53 -1.81 -38.77
N CYS A 12 -22.17 -0.55 -38.56
CA CYS A 12 -20.98 -0.20 -37.78
C CYS A 12 -21.32 -0.34 -36.29
N SER A 13 -21.26 -1.57 -35.77
CA SER A 13 -21.18 -1.79 -34.33
C SER A 13 -19.79 -1.40 -33.88
N LEU A 14 -19.62 -0.14 -33.52
CA LEU A 14 -18.49 0.32 -32.71
C LEU A 14 -18.50 -0.51 -31.43
N LEU A 15 -17.59 -1.47 -31.32
CA LEU A 15 -17.19 -2.05 -30.05
C LEU A 15 -16.52 -0.90 -29.29
N ALA A 16 -17.33 -0.10 -28.59
CA ALA A 16 -16.84 0.72 -27.50
C ALA A 16 -16.30 -0.27 -26.46
N GLY A 17 -15.00 -0.56 -26.55
CA GLY A 17 -14.31 -1.16 -25.41
C GLY A 17 -14.62 -0.27 -24.22
N THR A 18 -15.03 -0.88 -23.12
CA THR A 18 -15.06 -0.22 -21.83
C THR A 18 -13.67 0.36 -21.60
N ALA A 19 -13.53 1.67 -21.78
CA ALA A 19 -12.37 2.37 -21.27
C ALA A 19 -12.45 2.18 -19.76
N PHE A 20 -11.65 1.25 -19.23
CA PHE A 20 -11.39 1.23 -17.81
C PHE A 20 -10.88 2.63 -17.46
N ALA A 21 -11.47 3.26 -16.44
CA ALA A 21 -10.98 4.56 -16.01
C ALA A 21 -9.54 4.36 -15.52
N ASP A 22 -8.58 5.01 -16.18
CA ASP A 22 -7.18 4.91 -15.80
C ASP A 22 -7.02 5.46 -14.36
N LEU A 23 -6.37 4.69 -13.48
CA LEU A 23 -6.03 5.16 -12.14
C LEU A 23 -4.88 6.15 -12.21
N SER A 24 -5.05 7.32 -11.57
CA SER A 24 -3.94 8.25 -11.37
C SER A 24 -3.12 7.89 -10.13
N ALA A 25 -1.87 8.38 -10.07
CA ALA A 25 -1.06 8.25 -8.85
C ALA A 25 -1.72 8.93 -7.63
N GLU A 26 -2.49 10.00 -7.84
CA GLU A 26 -3.23 10.71 -6.80
C GLU A 26 -4.40 9.86 -6.25
N ASP A 27 -5.14 9.17 -7.12
CA ASP A 27 -6.21 8.25 -6.70
C ASP A 27 -5.64 7.13 -5.81
N VAL A 28 -4.50 6.57 -6.24
CA VAL A 28 -3.82 5.50 -5.51
C VAL A 28 -3.20 6.01 -4.21
N LEU A 29 -2.73 7.26 -4.13
CA LEU A 29 -2.29 7.84 -2.87
C LEU A 29 -3.46 8.02 -1.89
N ALA A 30 -4.59 8.52 -2.36
CA ALA A 30 -5.78 8.70 -1.53
C ALA A 30 -6.25 7.35 -0.95
N ASP A 31 -6.31 6.32 -1.79
CA ASP A 31 -6.64 4.97 -1.37
C ASP A 31 -5.61 4.39 -0.38
N GLN A 32 -4.31 4.52 -0.69
CA GLN A 32 -3.22 4.05 0.18
C GLN A 32 -3.29 4.68 1.58
N LEU A 33 -3.63 5.97 1.68
CA LEU A 33 -3.84 6.65 2.97
C LEU A 33 -5.09 6.13 3.70
N ASN A 34 -6.17 5.83 2.97
CA ASN A 34 -7.37 5.21 3.55
C ASN A 34 -7.06 3.82 4.11
N LEU A 35 -6.29 3.01 3.38
CA LEU A 35 -5.80 1.70 3.83
C LEU A 35 -4.99 1.81 5.12
N LEU A 36 -4.07 2.77 5.21
CA LEU A 36 -3.22 2.98 6.39
C LEU A 36 -3.98 3.54 7.60
N THR A 37 -4.99 4.38 7.36
CA THR A 37 -5.86 4.97 8.40
C THR A 37 -6.78 3.91 9.03
N GLY A 38 -7.19 2.89 8.26
CA GLY A 38 -8.03 1.80 8.77
C GLY A 38 -9.39 2.27 9.33
N ASN A 39 -10.00 1.48 10.24
CA ASN A 39 -11.36 1.71 10.74
C ASN A 39 -11.47 2.72 11.91
N GLY A 40 -10.67 3.79 11.90
CA GLY A 40 -10.97 4.98 12.72
C GLY A 40 -10.19 5.19 14.02
N GLY A 41 -8.98 4.64 14.13
CA GLY A 41 -8.07 4.93 15.26
C GLY A 41 -6.67 5.41 14.85
N ILE A 42 -6.33 5.28 13.57
CA ILE A 42 -5.05 5.70 13.01
C ILE A 42 -5.34 6.85 12.05
N VAL A 43 -4.50 7.88 12.07
CA VAL A 43 -4.52 8.96 11.08
C VAL A 43 -3.24 8.85 10.27
N ALA A 44 -3.36 8.57 8.97
CA ALA A 44 -2.22 8.52 8.06
C ALA A 44 -2.14 9.80 7.21
N ARG A 45 -0.91 10.31 7.01
CA ARG A 45 -0.61 11.43 6.11
C ARG A 45 0.76 11.24 5.47
N THR A 46 1.04 11.99 4.41
CA THR A 46 2.40 12.07 3.83
C THR A 46 3.22 13.17 4.52
N THR A 47 4.55 13.06 4.47
CA THR A 47 5.48 14.14 4.87
C THR A 47 5.72 15.14 3.74
N GLY A 48 5.47 14.73 2.50
CA GLY A 48 5.60 15.53 1.30
C GLY A 48 5.29 14.70 0.06
N THR A 49 4.93 15.37 -1.03
CA THR A 49 4.74 14.75 -2.35
C THR A 49 5.32 15.64 -3.44
N THR A 50 5.92 15.01 -4.44
CA THR A 50 6.51 15.68 -5.60
C THR A 50 6.00 15.03 -6.90
N PRO A 51 5.23 15.75 -7.73
CA PRO A 51 4.79 15.24 -9.03
C PRO A 51 5.97 14.93 -9.95
N THR A 52 5.84 13.86 -10.72
CA THR A 52 6.77 13.45 -11.76
C THR A 52 6.07 13.49 -13.11
N SER A 53 6.79 13.21 -14.21
CA SER A 53 6.17 13.16 -15.54
C SER A 53 5.18 12.01 -15.73
N ARG A 54 5.16 11.00 -14.84
CA ARG A 54 4.32 9.80 -14.94
C ARG A 54 3.88 9.27 -13.56
N GLY A 55 3.53 10.15 -12.64
CA GLY A 55 3.08 9.79 -11.30
C GLY A 55 3.65 10.69 -10.21
N LEU A 56 3.93 10.15 -9.03
CA LEU A 56 4.17 10.91 -7.81
C LEU A 56 5.29 10.29 -6.94
N THR A 57 6.24 11.09 -6.47
CA THR A 57 7.14 10.69 -5.38
C THR A 57 6.54 11.10 -4.04
N ILE A 58 6.57 10.21 -3.05
CA ILE A 58 6.15 10.48 -1.67
C ILE A 58 7.40 10.44 -0.79
N ASP A 59 7.65 11.51 -0.03
CA ASP A 59 8.86 11.64 0.79
C ASP A 59 8.84 10.70 2.00
N GLY A 60 7.64 10.35 2.47
CA GLY A 60 7.41 9.47 3.61
C GLY A 60 5.96 9.53 4.07
N TYR A 61 5.63 8.66 5.02
CA TYR A 61 4.33 8.61 5.68
C TYR A 61 4.48 8.87 7.17
N VAL A 62 3.47 9.47 7.78
CA VAL A 62 3.32 9.57 9.23
C VAL A 62 1.97 9.02 9.61
N LEU A 63 1.97 8.05 10.52
CA LEU A 63 0.78 7.46 11.11
C LEU A 63 0.73 7.87 12.57
N THR A 64 -0.37 8.45 13.02
CA THR A 64 -0.57 8.80 14.43
C THR A 64 -1.77 8.07 14.98
N PHE A 65 -1.66 7.52 16.19
CA PHE A 65 -2.76 6.84 16.87
C PHE A 65 -2.59 6.91 18.39
N THR A 66 -3.69 6.75 19.13
CA THR A 66 -3.65 6.65 20.59
C THR A 66 -3.95 5.21 20.99
N ALA A 67 -3.10 4.61 21.80
CA ALA A 67 -3.29 3.28 22.37
C ALA A 67 -2.86 3.29 23.84
N ASP A 68 -3.59 2.57 24.70
CA ASP A 68 -3.27 2.42 26.13
C ASP A 68 -3.03 3.74 26.90
N GLY A 69 -3.67 4.83 26.44
CA GLY A 69 -3.55 6.17 27.03
C GLY A 69 -2.28 6.92 26.63
N ALA A 70 -1.51 6.42 25.67
CA ALA A 70 -0.34 7.07 25.08
C ALA A 70 -0.59 7.40 23.60
N ASP A 71 0.03 8.48 23.15
CA ASP A 71 0.04 8.86 21.73
C ASP A 71 1.26 8.27 21.05
N HIS A 72 1.05 7.68 19.88
CA HIS A 72 2.09 7.07 19.07
C HIS A 72 2.18 7.76 17.72
N GLU A 73 3.41 7.92 17.23
CA GLU A 73 3.72 8.40 15.90
C GLU A 73 4.65 7.40 15.21
N VAL A 74 4.28 6.94 14.03
CA VAL A 74 5.08 6.05 13.18
C VAL A 74 5.43 6.77 11.89
N GLU A 75 6.71 7.08 11.71
CA GLU A 75 7.29 7.58 10.48
C GLU A 75 7.74 6.39 9.61
N ILE A 76 7.35 6.39 8.34
CA ILE A 76 7.75 5.37 7.35
C ILE A 76 8.44 6.09 6.18
N GLY A 77 9.53 5.52 5.68
CA GLY A 77 10.23 6.01 4.50
C GLY A 77 9.34 6.16 3.25
N GLY A 78 9.81 6.99 2.33
CA GLY A 78 9.12 7.33 1.09
C GLY A 78 9.04 6.19 0.06
N VAL A 79 8.15 6.39 -0.92
CA VAL A 79 7.94 5.49 -2.07
C VAL A 79 7.66 6.31 -3.32
N GLU A 80 7.74 5.69 -4.50
CA GLU A 80 7.33 6.30 -5.76
C GLU A 80 6.10 5.59 -6.31
N MET A 81 5.12 6.35 -6.80
CA MET A 81 3.98 5.85 -7.54
C MET A 81 4.17 6.18 -9.02
N ARG A 82 4.07 5.17 -9.88
CA ARG A 82 4.29 5.31 -11.33
C ARG A 82 3.11 4.77 -12.12
N GLU A 83 2.49 5.63 -12.90
CA GLU A 83 1.42 5.30 -13.84
C GLU A 83 1.97 4.47 -15.01
N LEU A 84 1.23 3.43 -15.40
CA LEU A 84 1.56 2.52 -16.48
C LEU A 84 0.66 2.77 -17.69
N ASP A 85 1.13 2.39 -18.88
CA ASP A 85 0.40 2.63 -20.14
C ASP A 85 -0.88 1.77 -20.27
N ASP A 86 -1.15 0.87 -19.31
CA ASP A 86 -2.34 0.02 -19.23
C ASP A 86 -3.41 0.52 -18.24
N GLY A 87 -3.22 1.73 -17.69
CA GLY A 87 -4.17 2.37 -16.75
C GLY A 87 -3.97 1.96 -15.28
N SER A 88 -2.98 1.11 -14.97
CA SER A 88 -2.62 0.75 -13.60
C SER A 88 -1.49 1.61 -13.03
N VAL A 89 -1.31 1.59 -11.72
CA VAL A 89 -0.23 2.30 -11.02
C VAL A 89 0.65 1.30 -10.30
N ARG A 90 1.97 1.45 -10.42
CA ARG A 90 2.95 0.68 -9.65
C ARG A 90 3.43 1.50 -8.47
N ILE A 91 3.40 0.91 -7.27
CA ILE A 91 4.07 1.48 -6.10
C ILE A 91 5.47 0.84 -6.00
N LEU A 92 6.49 1.70 -6.11
CA LEU A 92 7.90 1.36 -6.08
C LEU A 92 8.43 1.63 -4.67
N TYR A 93 8.66 0.55 -3.94
CA TYR A 93 9.33 0.61 -2.64
C TYR A 93 10.85 0.58 -2.84
N PRO A 94 11.62 1.37 -2.05
CA PRO A 94 13.05 1.13 -1.94
C PRO A 94 13.29 -0.28 -1.36
N ARG A 95 14.49 -0.84 -1.63
CA ARG A 95 14.88 -2.15 -1.07
C ARG A 95 14.84 -2.17 0.46
N THR A 96 15.05 -1.03 1.09
CA THR A 96 15.04 -0.84 2.53
C THR A 96 14.16 0.35 2.86
N LEU A 97 13.21 0.17 3.77
CA LEU A 97 12.37 1.22 4.33
C LEU A 97 12.73 1.40 5.79
N ASP A 98 13.14 2.60 6.16
CA ASP A 98 13.32 2.93 7.56
C ASP A 98 11.97 3.26 8.17
N ILE A 99 11.73 2.68 9.35
CA ILE A 99 10.52 2.89 10.13
C ILE A 99 10.96 3.35 11.51
N ARG A 100 10.37 4.45 11.97
CA ARG A 100 10.59 4.99 13.31
C ARG A 100 9.26 5.14 14.00
N MET A 101 9.12 4.52 15.16
CA MET A 101 8.00 4.69 16.06
C MET A 101 8.45 5.51 17.28
N ARG A 102 7.68 6.52 17.63
CA ARG A 102 7.80 7.25 18.90
C ARG A 102 6.53 7.10 19.69
N SER A 103 6.67 6.95 21.00
CA SER A 103 5.54 6.90 21.93
C SER A 103 5.67 8.04 22.92
N ASN A 104 4.56 8.67 23.27
CA ASN A 104 4.50 9.76 24.23
C ASN A 104 3.37 9.50 25.23
N GLY A 105 3.73 9.36 26.51
CA GLY A 105 2.78 9.17 27.60
C GLY A 105 3.47 8.65 28.86
N ASP A 106 2.82 8.81 30.01
CA ASP A 106 3.44 8.46 31.30
C ASP A 106 3.56 6.95 31.54
N ASN A 107 2.91 6.11 30.72
CA ASN A 107 2.87 4.65 30.83
C ASN A 107 3.53 3.92 29.65
N VAL A 108 4.41 4.59 28.89
CA VAL A 108 5.10 3.96 27.76
C VAL A 108 6.36 3.22 28.22
N GLU A 109 6.53 1.99 27.75
CA GLU A 109 7.73 1.18 28.03
C GLU A 109 8.90 1.52 27.08
N ILE A 110 8.59 2.04 25.89
CA ILE A 110 9.55 2.36 24.83
C ILE A 110 9.24 3.77 24.31
N ASP A 111 10.20 4.69 24.47
CA ASP A 111 10.08 6.07 23.98
C ASP A 111 10.24 6.11 22.45
N GLU A 112 11.18 5.33 21.92
CA GLU A 112 11.46 5.26 20.48
C GLU A 112 11.88 3.85 20.07
N ALA A 113 11.35 3.37 18.95
CA ALA A 113 11.83 2.20 18.24
C ALA A 113 12.16 2.56 16.80
N VAL A 114 13.32 2.13 16.30
CA VAL A 114 13.74 2.30 14.92
C VAL A 114 14.06 0.91 14.37
N PHE A 115 13.59 0.61 13.17
CA PHE A 115 13.90 -0.63 12.48
C PHE A 115 13.85 -0.42 10.97
N THR A 116 14.59 -1.25 10.25
CA THR A 116 14.64 -1.23 8.79
C THR A 116 13.89 -2.44 8.25
N LEU A 117 12.89 -2.20 7.42
CA LEU A 117 12.19 -3.23 6.67
C LEU A 117 12.89 -3.44 5.33
N ARG A 118 13.49 -4.61 5.13
CA ARG A 118 14.09 -5.00 3.84
C ARG A 118 13.09 -5.82 3.02
N LEU A 119 12.85 -5.37 1.79
CA LEU A 119 11.93 -5.96 0.83
C LEU A 119 12.69 -6.45 -0.41
N ASP A 120 12.70 -7.76 -0.63
CA ASP A 120 13.30 -8.38 -1.81
C ASP A 120 12.22 -8.74 -2.83
N ASP A 121 12.45 -8.35 -4.09
CA ASP A 121 11.59 -8.63 -5.24
C ASP A 121 10.11 -8.20 -5.01
N MET A 122 9.90 -7.09 -4.31
CA MET A 122 8.57 -6.51 -4.08
C MET A 122 7.95 -5.98 -5.38
N SER A 123 6.72 -6.40 -5.64
CA SER A 123 5.84 -5.89 -6.68
C SER A 123 4.52 -5.49 -6.04
N HIS A 124 4.16 -4.22 -6.20
CA HIS A 124 2.87 -3.68 -5.79
C HIS A 124 2.24 -2.99 -6.99
N ILE A 125 1.21 -3.61 -7.57
CA ILE A 125 0.44 -3.07 -8.68
C ILE A 125 -0.97 -2.77 -8.19
N VAL A 126 -1.43 -1.55 -8.49
CA VAL A 126 -2.76 -1.07 -8.16
C VAL A 126 -3.53 -0.89 -9.46
N SER A 127 -4.67 -1.55 -9.57
CA SER A 127 -5.49 -1.59 -10.79
C SER A 127 -6.98 -1.51 -10.46
N GLY A 128 -7.80 -1.21 -11.46
CA GLY A 128 -9.25 -1.07 -11.31
C GLY A 128 -9.71 0.32 -11.74
N ASP A 129 -10.73 0.82 -11.05
CA ASP A 129 -11.22 2.19 -11.17
C ASP A 129 -11.31 2.82 -9.76
N PRO A 130 -11.49 4.15 -9.64
CA PRO A 130 -11.54 4.81 -8.34
C PRO A 130 -12.63 4.29 -7.36
N ASP A 131 -13.67 3.59 -7.86
CA ASP A 131 -14.77 3.05 -7.03
C ASP A 131 -14.52 1.56 -6.62
N ASP A 132 -13.58 0.87 -7.27
CA ASP A 132 -13.21 -0.53 -7.06
C ASP A 132 -11.70 -0.73 -7.30
N ILE A 133 -10.90 -0.38 -6.30
CA ILE A 133 -9.44 -0.46 -6.34
C ILE A 133 -8.95 -1.82 -5.84
N ARG A 134 -8.01 -2.39 -6.60
CA ARG A 134 -7.36 -3.67 -6.30
C ARG A 134 -5.85 -3.51 -6.18
N HIS A 135 -5.29 -4.05 -5.11
CA HIS A 135 -3.86 -4.16 -4.86
C HIS A 135 -3.41 -5.60 -5.05
N ASP A 136 -2.51 -5.80 -6.01
CA ASP A 136 -1.78 -7.05 -6.20
C ASP A 136 -0.36 -6.88 -5.63
N ILE A 137 -0.12 -7.52 -4.49
CA ILE A 137 1.14 -7.43 -3.74
C ILE A 137 1.82 -8.79 -3.75
N ALA A 138 3.09 -8.81 -4.19
CA ALA A 138 3.94 -9.97 -4.15
C ALA A 138 5.35 -9.57 -3.72
N PHE A 139 5.99 -10.38 -2.90
CA PHE A 139 7.41 -10.24 -2.57
C PHE A 139 8.02 -11.61 -2.30
N LYS A 140 9.33 -11.71 -2.50
CA LYS A 140 10.06 -12.94 -2.18
C LYS A 140 10.43 -13.01 -0.71
N ARG A 141 10.86 -11.87 -0.13
CA ARG A 141 11.22 -11.80 1.29
C ARG A 141 10.93 -10.41 1.84
N ALA A 142 10.39 -10.39 3.05
CA ALA A 142 10.32 -9.22 3.91
C ALA A 142 11.04 -9.54 5.22
N ALA A 143 12.05 -8.76 5.58
CA ALA A 143 12.81 -8.97 6.82
C ALA A 143 12.86 -7.68 7.63
N LEU A 144 12.66 -7.80 8.94
CA LEU A 144 12.89 -6.73 9.88
C LEU A 144 14.33 -6.82 10.37
N GLU A 145 15.10 -5.76 10.15
CA GLU A 145 16.53 -5.68 10.43
C GLU A 145 16.81 -4.41 11.25
N ASP A 146 18.01 -4.33 11.85
CA ASP A 146 18.52 -3.15 12.54
C ASP A 146 17.58 -2.57 13.62
N ILE A 147 16.91 -3.45 14.36
CA ILE A 147 15.98 -3.05 15.42
C ILE A 147 16.75 -2.37 16.57
N ARG A 148 16.39 -1.13 16.88
CA ARG A 148 16.91 -0.36 18.00
C ARG A 148 15.75 0.17 18.81
N MET A 149 15.79 -0.05 20.11
CA MET A 149 14.76 0.42 21.03
C MET A 149 15.41 1.27 22.11
N THR A 150 14.84 2.45 22.33
CA THR A 150 15.19 3.33 23.44
C THR A 150 14.11 3.13 24.52
N PRO A 151 14.43 2.42 25.62
CA PRO A 151 13.48 2.23 26.70
C PRO A 151 13.16 3.57 27.35
N SER A 152 11.93 3.70 27.88
CA SER A 152 11.65 4.77 28.85
C SER A 152 12.48 4.52 30.12
N GLU A 153 12.71 5.54 30.96
CA GLU A 153 13.61 5.51 32.13
C GLU A 153 13.37 4.35 33.14
N SER A 154 12.36 3.50 32.93
CA SER A 154 11.91 2.42 33.80
C SER A 154 12.35 0.98 33.43
N LEU A 155 13.10 0.74 32.33
CA LEU A 155 13.50 -0.64 31.94
C LEU A 155 15.00 -0.81 31.62
N PRO A 156 15.60 -1.98 31.91
CA PRO A 156 16.99 -2.30 31.55
C PRO A 156 17.15 -2.61 30.05
N GLU A 157 18.36 -2.36 29.56
CA GLU A 157 18.77 -2.22 28.17
C GLU A 157 18.49 -3.43 27.24
N THR A 158 18.06 -3.10 26.01
CA THR A 158 18.18 -3.81 24.71
C THR A 158 17.68 -5.26 24.60
N LEU A 159 16.69 -5.47 23.72
CA LEU A 159 16.28 -6.77 23.22
C LEU A 159 16.57 -6.86 21.71
N ASP A 160 17.46 -7.78 21.32
CA ASP A 160 17.69 -8.13 19.92
C ASP A 160 16.61 -9.14 19.46
N TYR A 161 15.84 -8.77 18.44
CA TYR A 161 14.87 -9.65 17.79
C TYR A 161 15.12 -9.66 16.27
N GLU A 162 15.03 -10.84 15.65
CA GLU A 162 15.01 -11.00 14.19
C GLU A 162 13.66 -11.63 13.80
N VAL A 163 12.92 -10.98 12.89
CA VAL A 163 11.65 -11.48 12.36
C VAL A 163 11.72 -11.41 10.83
N ALA A 164 11.51 -12.54 10.16
CA ALA A 164 11.50 -12.63 8.70
C ALA A 164 10.26 -13.38 8.20
N ILE A 165 9.66 -12.86 7.13
CA ILE A 165 8.56 -13.49 6.38
C ILE A 165 9.09 -13.77 4.96
N THR A 166 8.99 -15.02 4.51
CA THR A 166 9.42 -15.46 3.17
C THR A 166 8.24 -15.95 2.35
N ASP A 167 8.28 -15.72 1.04
CA ASP A 167 7.33 -16.23 0.05
C ASP A 167 5.86 -15.93 0.38
N ALA A 168 5.49 -14.64 0.39
CA ALA A 168 4.09 -14.23 0.58
C ALA A 168 3.54 -13.51 -0.66
N ALA A 169 2.33 -13.91 -1.04
CA ALA A 169 1.49 -13.19 -2.01
C ALA A 169 0.17 -12.83 -1.32
N THR A 170 -0.31 -11.60 -1.53
CA THR A 170 -1.58 -11.14 -0.97
C THR A 170 -2.30 -10.26 -1.97
N MET A 171 -3.61 -10.48 -2.10
CA MET A 171 -4.53 -9.61 -2.83
C MET A 171 -5.36 -8.84 -1.80
N ILE A 172 -5.42 -7.52 -1.95
CA ILE A 172 -6.33 -6.67 -1.18
C ILE A 172 -7.27 -6.02 -2.20
N ARG A 173 -8.58 -6.13 -1.98
CA ARG A 173 -9.59 -5.45 -2.78
C ARG A 173 -10.43 -4.54 -1.89
N LEU A 174 -10.59 -3.30 -2.31
CA LEU A 174 -11.46 -2.32 -1.68
C LEU A 174 -12.60 -2.02 -2.65
N SER A 175 -13.84 -2.13 -2.17
CA SER A 175 -15.01 -1.75 -2.95
C SER A 175 -15.91 -0.86 -2.11
N GLU A 176 -16.31 0.30 -2.65
CA GLU A 176 -17.26 1.19 -1.97
C GLU A 176 -18.63 0.53 -1.74
N ARG A 177 -18.97 -0.50 -2.53
CA ARG A 177 -20.26 -1.21 -2.42
C ARG A 177 -20.37 -2.12 -1.20
N ASP A 178 -19.26 -2.48 -0.57
CA ASP A 178 -19.25 -3.32 0.63
C ASP A 178 -17.99 -3.05 1.49
N PRO A 179 -17.95 -1.94 2.24
CA PRO A 179 -16.76 -1.52 3.01
C PRO A 179 -16.36 -2.50 4.14
N LEU A 180 -17.17 -3.55 4.38
CA LEU A 180 -16.96 -4.53 5.45
C LEU A 180 -16.27 -5.81 4.98
N ARG A 181 -16.16 -6.06 3.67
CA ARG A 181 -15.61 -7.33 3.14
C ARG A 181 -14.18 -7.15 2.66
N ARG A 182 -13.24 -7.15 3.61
CA ARG A 182 -11.80 -7.31 3.34
C ARG A 182 -11.50 -8.80 3.12
N GLU A 183 -11.43 -9.24 1.87
CA GLU A 183 -10.90 -10.57 1.56
C GLU A 183 -9.38 -10.49 1.47
N ALA A 184 -8.68 -10.82 2.56
CA ALA A 184 -7.24 -11.05 2.54
C ALA A 184 -7.01 -12.57 2.48
N SER A 185 -6.47 -13.05 1.35
CA SER A 185 -5.98 -14.43 1.23
C SER A 185 -4.47 -14.42 1.44
N PHE A 186 -4.01 -15.08 2.50
CA PHE A 186 -2.60 -15.29 2.77
C PHE A 186 -2.23 -16.69 2.30
N ASP A 187 -1.38 -16.80 1.28
CA ASP A 187 -0.64 -18.04 1.01
C ASP A 187 0.73 -17.87 1.65
N ILE A 188 0.89 -18.40 2.87
CA ILE A 188 2.17 -18.43 3.56
C ILE A 188 2.84 -19.73 3.15
N GLY A 189 3.81 -19.64 2.23
CA GLY A 189 4.69 -20.75 1.90
C GLY A 189 5.34 -21.30 3.16
N ALA A 190 5.25 -22.62 3.36
CA ALA A 190 5.62 -23.30 4.60
C ALA A 190 7.01 -22.86 5.13
N MET A 191 7.04 -22.42 6.39
CA MET A 191 8.27 -22.24 7.17
C MET A 191 9.08 -23.55 7.18
N ILE A 192 10.36 -23.48 6.81
CA ILE A 192 11.38 -24.49 7.15
C ILE A 192 12.50 -23.78 7.89
#